data_AF-A0A943WUN1-F1
#
_entry.id   AF-A0A943WUN1-F1
#
_cell.length_a   1.000
_cell.length_b   1.000
_cell.length_c   1.000
_cell.angle_alpha   90.00
_cell.angle_beta   90.00
_cell.angle_gamma   90.00
#
_symmetry.space_group_name_H-M   'P 1'
#
loop_
_entity.id
_entity.type
_entity.pdbx_description
1 polymer ?
#
loop_
_entity_poly.entity_id
_entity_poly.type
_entity_poly.pdbx_seq_one_letter_code
_entity_poly.pdbx_strand_id
1 'polypeptide(L)'
;MEQKRPVDIFHEALDYLWNGLGLEENGWKRLKKGDFKKRMKNGLTYHIWFDRSRYNYIDYEIGHGNVEVGFICIIKQGDDWLYSFKIEPTTGGSFFRMLTEDLRLDTGLLDTFLPLIKAHYLDFIDHFEVDPTEALQLVCAPFTEAEDYSWFIHVREQMVERYGTAEQLAEYRRQTKLRGTPEQKVRHWMGKQIFYFSHGSDVNHAWAASRTVEELDAIAERFMMAKKRYDIWNEEDEAAYQFYLQEQDIEKRTYRTWYLIANPRNLPKELVQQELEFRFKLFSERKKEKK
;
A
#
# COMPACT_ATOMS: atom_id res chain seq x y z
N MET A 1 -32.42 0.99 25.54
CA MET A 1 -31.93 0.80 24.15
C MET A 1 -30.55 0.17 24.25
N GLU A 2 -30.43 -1.07 23.81
CA GLU A 2 -29.15 -1.79 23.75
C GLU A 2 -28.17 -1.00 22.87
N GLN A 3 -26.94 -0.84 23.37
CA GLN A 3 -25.92 -0.10 22.64
C GLN A 3 -25.38 -1.01 21.52
N LYS A 4 -25.73 -0.70 20.27
CA LYS A 4 -25.17 -1.35 19.07
C LYS A 4 -23.63 -1.47 19.19
N ARG A 5 -23.10 -2.67 18.97
CA ARG A 5 -21.67 -3.01 19.04
C ARG A 5 -20.95 -2.53 17.77
N PRO A 6 -19.62 -2.31 17.80
CA PRO A 6 -18.87 -1.94 16.59
C PRO A 6 -19.00 -2.95 15.45
N VAL A 7 -19.14 -4.24 15.77
CA VAL A 7 -19.37 -5.32 14.79
C VAL A 7 -20.62 -5.09 13.93
N ASP A 8 -21.61 -4.34 14.43
CA ASP A 8 -22.82 -4.02 13.66
C ASP A 8 -22.51 -3.20 12.41
N ILE A 9 -21.42 -2.41 12.40
CA ILE A 9 -20.97 -1.66 11.22
C ILE A 9 -20.53 -2.60 10.12
N PHE A 10 -19.90 -3.72 10.48
CA PHE A 10 -19.47 -4.71 9.52
C PHE A 10 -20.66 -5.46 8.93
N HIS A 11 -21.66 -5.78 9.74
CA HIS A 11 -22.92 -6.32 9.22
C HIS A 11 -23.62 -5.33 8.29
N GLU A 12 -23.66 -4.04 8.61
CA GLU A 12 -24.22 -3.00 7.74
C GLU A 12 -23.41 -2.87 6.43
N ALA A 13 -22.08 -2.97 6.49
CA ALA A 13 -21.21 -2.98 5.30
C ALA A 13 -21.42 -4.23 4.44
N LEU A 14 -21.50 -5.43 5.06
CA LEU A 14 -21.75 -6.70 4.37
C LEU A 14 -23.14 -6.74 3.75
N ASP A 15 -24.18 -6.33 4.47
CA ASP A 15 -25.54 -6.22 3.95
C ASP A 15 -25.58 -5.27 2.75
N TYR A 16 -24.90 -4.13 2.86
CA TYR A 16 -24.79 -3.19 1.76
C TYR A 16 -24.05 -3.77 0.54
N LEU A 17 -22.98 -4.54 0.75
CA LEU A 17 -22.23 -5.18 -0.32
C LEU A 17 -23.03 -6.32 -0.97
N TRP A 18 -23.64 -7.21 -0.18
CA TRP A 18 -24.23 -8.46 -0.68
C TRP A 18 -25.72 -8.38 -0.99
N ASN A 19 -26.50 -7.73 -0.12
CA ASN A 19 -27.94 -7.53 -0.34
C ASN A 19 -28.22 -6.20 -1.05
N GLY A 20 -27.26 -5.26 -0.98
CA GLY A 20 -27.38 -3.98 -1.60
C GLY A 20 -26.92 -3.94 -3.06
N LEU A 21 -25.80 -4.56 -3.42
CA LEU A 21 -25.25 -4.45 -4.79
C LEU A 21 -25.95 -5.37 -5.81
N GLY A 22 -27.28 -5.53 -5.70
CA GLY A 22 -28.11 -6.34 -6.59
C GLY A 22 -27.64 -6.26 -8.06
N LEU A 23 -27.49 -7.44 -8.65
CA LEU A 23 -26.74 -7.76 -9.87
C LEU A 23 -27.25 -7.10 -11.19
N GLU A 24 -28.02 -6.02 -11.14
CA GLU A 24 -28.57 -5.36 -12.34
C GLU A 24 -28.25 -3.86 -12.41
N GLU A 25 -27.55 -3.49 -13.50
CA GLU A 25 -27.22 -2.19 -14.12
C GLU A 25 -26.69 -1.01 -13.27
N ASN A 26 -26.84 -1.01 -11.94
CA ASN A 26 -26.56 0.15 -11.09
C ASN A 26 -25.80 -0.16 -9.80
N GLY A 27 -25.24 -1.37 -9.63
CA GLY A 27 -24.44 -1.76 -8.47
C GLY A 27 -23.29 -0.77 -8.16
N TRP A 28 -22.62 -0.24 -9.19
CA TRP A 28 -21.58 0.77 -9.00
C TRP A 28 -22.09 2.11 -8.44
N LYS A 29 -23.34 2.52 -8.74
CA LYS A 29 -23.93 3.76 -8.18
C LYS A 29 -24.09 3.62 -6.69
N ARG A 30 -24.26 2.40 -6.20
CA ARG A 30 -24.31 2.15 -4.77
C ARG A 30 -22.97 2.42 -4.15
N LEU A 31 -21.83 1.94 -4.69
CA LEU A 31 -20.46 2.21 -4.19
C LEU A 31 -20.16 3.69 -3.87
N LYS A 32 -20.94 4.64 -4.42
CA LYS A 32 -20.94 6.06 -4.01
C LYS A 32 -21.28 6.31 -2.53
N LYS A 33 -21.91 5.36 -1.85
CA LYS A 33 -22.38 5.43 -0.44
C LYS A 33 -21.57 4.57 0.54
N GLY A 34 -20.40 4.05 0.14
CA GLY A 34 -19.57 3.16 0.97
C GLY A 34 -18.86 3.89 2.13
N ASP A 35 -19.61 4.51 3.02
CA ASP A 35 -19.16 5.23 4.22
C ASP A 35 -19.96 4.72 5.42
N PHE A 36 -19.39 3.78 6.18
CA PHE A 36 -20.03 3.15 7.33
C PHE A 36 -19.31 3.55 8.61
N LYS A 37 -20.00 4.26 9.50
CA LYS A 37 -19.39 4.76 10.73
C LYS A 37 -20.30 4.66 11.94
N LYS A 38 -19.68 4.40 13.09
CA LYS A 38 -20.34 4.36 14.39
C LYS A 38 -19.56 5.15 15.41
N ARG A 39 -20.21 6.14 16.00
CA ARG A 39 -19.70 6.84 17.17
C ARG A 39 -20.17 6.16 18.45
N MET A 40 -19.23 5.92 19.35
CA MET A 40 -19.45 5.35 20.67
C MET A 40 -19.52 6.45 21.75
N LYS A 41 -20.03 6.09 22.92
CA LYS A 41 -20.16 7.02 24.07
C LYS A 41 -18.81 7.54 24.58
N ASN A 42 -17.75 6.75 24.46
CA ASN A 42 -16.37 7.14 24.80
C ASN A 42 -15.75 8.12 23.77
N GLY A 43 -16.49 8.53 22.75
CA GLY A 43 -16.04 9.47 21.72
C GLY A 43 -15.31 8.82 20.54
N LEU A 44 -15.00 7.52 20.60
CA LEU A 44 -14.41 6.80 19.48
C LEU A 44 -15.42 6.67 18.33
N THR A 45 -14.91 6.76 17.11
CA THR A 45 -15.67 6.50 15.89
C THR A 45 -14.96 5.41 15.10
N TYR A 46 -15.63 4.28 14.94
CA TYR A 46 -15.21 3.19 14.06
C TYR A 46 -15.74 3.44 12.66
N HIS A 47 -14.92 3.25 11.64
CA HIS A 47 -15.20 3.67 10.27
C HIS A 47 -14.72 2.61 9.26
N ILE A 48 -15.58 2.13 8.39
CA ILE A 48 -15.23 1.36 7.18
C ILE A 48 -15.55 2.25 5.97
N TRP A 49 -14.53 2.53 5.16
CA TRP A 49 -14.62 3.48 4.07
C TRP A 49 -14.08 2.91 2.75
N PHE A 50 -14.89 3.04 1.72
CA PHE A 50 -14.58 2.73 0.33
C PHE A 50 -14.21 4.03 -0.38
N ASP A 51 -12.91 4.34 -0.46
CA ASP A 51 -12.43 5.56 -1.13
C ASP A 51 -12.48 5.37 -2.65
N ARG A 52 -12.90 6.39 -3.40
CA ARG A 52 -13.13 6.28 -4.84
C ARG A 52 -12.05 6.99 -5.62
N SER A 53 -11.53 6.33 -6.65
CA SER A 53 -10.65 6.99 -7.61
C SER A 53 -11.41 8.10 -8.33
N ARG A 54 -10.72 9.24 -8.53
CA ARG A 54 -11.25 10.36 -9.31
C ARG A 54 -11.37 10.04 -10.80
N TYR A 55 -10.76 8.95 -11.24
CA TYR A 55 -10.72 8.49 -12.63
C TYR A 55 -11.79 7.44 -12.96
N ASN A 56 -12.73 7.20 -12.04
CA ASN A 56 -13.83 6.27 -12.29
C ASN A 56 -14.79 6.80 -13.36
N TYR A 57 -15.13 5.96 -14.34
CA TYR A 57 -16.09 6.28 -15.40
C TYR A 57 -16.82 5.02 -15.85
N ILE A 58 -18.06 5.18 -16.30
CA ILE A 58 -18.85 4.12 -16.94
C ILE A 58 -19.57 4.75 -18.13
N ASP A 59 -19.40 4.12 -19.28
CA ASP A 59 -20.12 4.36 -20.52
C ASP A 59 -21.13 3.22 -20.74
N TYR A 60 -22.40 3.56 -20.58
CA TYR A 60 -23.50 2.60 -20.70
C TYR A 60 -23.86 2.29 -22.15
N GLU A 61 -23.51 3.18 -23.10
CA GLU A 61 -23.87 2.98 -24.51
C GLU A 61 -23.06 1.84 -25.13
N ILE A 62 -21.80 1.73 -24.70
CA ILE A 62 -20.88 0.69 -25.16
C ILE A 62 -20.62 -0.39 -24.09
N GLY A 63 -21.28 -0.31 -22.93
CA GLY A 63 -21.14 -1.28 -21.84
C GLY A 63 -19.72 -1.35 -21.27
N HIS A 64 -19.01 -0.22 -21.19
CA HIS A 64 -17.60 -0.17 -20.82
C HIS A 64 -17.36 0.78 -19.63
N GLY A 65 -16.30 0.57 -18.86
CA GLY A 65 -15.99 1.46 -17.74
C GLY A 65 -14.89 0.95 -16.83
N ASN A 66 -14.42 1.83 -15.95
CA ASN A 66 -13.49 1.52 -14.88
C ASN A 66 -14.02 2.07 -13.56
N VAL A 67 -14.07 1.22 -12.54
CA VAL A 67 -14.39 1.63 -11.17
C VAL A 67 -13.33 1.08 -10.23
N GLU A 68 -12.51 2.00 -9.75
CA GLU A 68 -11.42 1.82 -8.83
C GLU A 68 -11.80 2.29 -7.43
N VAL A 69 -11.66 1.41 -6.44
CA VAL A 69 -12.03 1.66 -5.04
C VAL A 69 -10.90 1.22 -4.11
N GLY A 70 -10.56 2.05 -3.13
CA GLY A 70 -9.63 1.76 -2.05
C GLY A 70 -10.39 1.35 -0.79
N PHE A 71 -9.77 0.50 0.03
CA PHE A 71 -10.40 -0.04 1.24
C PHE A 71 -9.63 0.44 2.46
N ILE A 72 -10.31 1.20 3.32
CA ILE A 72 -9.70 1.75 4.53
C ILE A 72 -10.67 1.57 5.69
N CYS A 73 -10.18 0.97 6.77
CA CYS A 73 -10.86 0.90 8.06
C CYS A 73 -10.12 1.79 9.06
N ILE A 74 -10.83 2.60 9.85
CA ILE A 74 -10.21 3.63 10.70
C ILE A 74 -10.92 3.68 12.07
N ILE A 75 -10.13 3.88 13.12
CA ILE A 75 -10.62 4.31 14.43
C ILE A 75 -10.23 5.77 14.64
N LYS A 76 -11.20 6.62 14.94
CA LYS A 76 -11.01 8.06 15.14
C LYS A 76 -11.49 8.49 16.52
N GLN A 77 -10.95 9.60 17.03
CA GLN A 77 -11.51 10.29 18.19
C GLN A 77 -11.58 11.80 17.88
N GLY A 78 -12.78 12.32 17.68
CA GLY A 78 -12.93 13.63 17.05
C GLY A 78 -12.39 13.60 15.62
N ASP A 79 -11.49 14.53 15.30
CA ASP A 79 -10.81 14.60 14.00
C ASP A 79 -9.51 13.77 13.95
N ASP A 80 -9.04 13.26 15.10
CA ASP A 80 -7.80 12.49 15.19
C ASP A 80 -8.00 11.08 14.65
N TRP A 81 -7.14 10.63 13.73
CA TRP A 81 -7.10 9.26 13.24
C TRP A 81 -6.12 8.47 14.09
N LEU A 82 -6.62 7.54 14.90
CA LEU A 82 -5.82 6.80 15.87
C LEU A 82 -5.24 5.51 15.29
N TYR A 83 -6.06 4.80 14.51
CA TYR A 83 -5.72 3.53 13.87
C TYR A 83 -6.23 3.54 12.44
N SER A 84 -5.47 2.99 11.50
CA SER A 84 -5.94 2.70 10.16
C SER A 84 -5.45 1.34 9.67
N PHE A 85 -6.36 0.52 9.17
CA PHE A 85 -6.08 -0.67 8.40
C PHE A 85 -6.42 -0.40 6.93
N LYS A 86 -5.46 -0.62 6.03
CA LYS A 86 -5.61 -0.40 4.60
C LYS A 86 -5.20 -1.65 3.84
N ILE A 87 -6.02 -2.05 2.88
CA ILE A 87 -5.72 -3.12 1.93
C ILE A 87 -5.16 -2.46 0.67
N GLU A 88 -4.08 -3.01 0.12
CA GLU A 88 -3.40 -2.50 -1.07
C GLU A 88 -3.32 -3.60 -2.15
N PRO A 89 -3.36 -3.24 -3.45
CA PRO A 89 -3.08 -4.19 -4.51
C PRO A 89 -1.66 -4.76 -4.37
N THR A 90 -1.51 -6.07 -4.54
CA THR A 90 -0.20 -6.76 -4.56
C THR A 90 0.68 -6.33 -5.73
N THR A 91 0.11 -5.66 -6.74
CA THR A 91 0.83 -5.06 -7.86
C THR A 91 1.17 -3.58 -7.62
N GLY A 92 0.83 -3.04 -6.45
CA GLY A 92 1.03 -1.65 -6.08
C GLY A 92 -0.13 -0.72 -6.48
N GLY A 93 -0.22 0.41 -5.78
CA GLY A 93 -1.27 1.42 -6.00
C GLY A 93 -2.14 1.65 -4.76
N SER A 94 -3.29 2.31 -4.93
CA SER A 94 -4.22 2.62 -3.83
C SER A 94 -5.66 2.20 -4.09
N PHE A 95 -5.96 1.71 -5.29
CA PHE A 95 -7.31 1.35 -5.69
C PHE A 95 -7.31 0.00 -6.39
N PHE A 96 -8.37 -0.75 -6.16
CA PHE A 96 -8.65 -2.00 -6.83
C PHE A 96 -9.75 -1.78 -7.85
N ARG A 97 -9.63 -2.42 -9.02
CA ARG A 97 -10.72 -2.49 -9.98
C ARG A 97 -11.82 -3.38 -9.39
N MET A 98 -12.93 -2.75 -8.98
CA MET A 98 -14.02 -3.39 -8.26
C MET A 98 -15.04 -4.06 -9.19
N LEU A 99 -14.95 -3.78 -10.48
CA LEU A 99 -15.84 -4.32 -11.50
C LEU A 99 -15.07 -5.16 -12.51
N THR A 100 -15.67 -6.29 -12.89
CA THR A 100 -15.22 -7.12 -14.02
C THR A 100 -15.38 -6.37 -15.34
N GLU A 101 -14.88 -6.97 -16.43
CA GLU A 101 -15.02 -6.41 -17.79
C GLU A 101 -16.49 -6.19 -18.18
N ASP A 102 -17.38 -7.09 -17.75
CA ASP A 102 -18.83 -7.01 -17.94
C ASP A 102 -19.53 -6.05 -16.96
N LEU A 103 -18.78 -5.19 -16.26
CA LEU A 103 -19.28 -4.23 -15.27
C LEU A 103 -20.05 -4.86 -14.09
N ARG A 104 -19.77 -6.14 -13.77
CA ARG A 104 -20.30 -6.82 -12.59
C ARG A 104 -19.36 -6.65 -11.40
N LEU A 105 -19.89 -6.70 -10.18
CA LEU A 105 -19.06 -6.68 -8.97
C LEU A 105 -18.10 -7.87 -8.96
N ASP A 106 -16.82 -7.61 -8.68
CA ASP A 106 -15.82 -8.66 -8.51
C ASP A 106 -15.96 -9.30 -7.12
N THR A 107 -16.77 -10.36 -7.04
CA THR A 107 -17.02 -11.07 -5.78
C THR A 107 -15.79 -11.84 -5.29
N GLY A 108 -14.92 -12.30 -6.20
CA GLY A 108 -13.67 -12.98 -5.80
C GLY A 108 -12.69 -12.03 -5.11
N LEU A 109 -12.65 -10.78 -5.57
CA LEU A 109 -11.90 -9.73 -4.89
C LEU A 109 -12.47 -9.44 -3.49
N LEU A 110 -13.81 -9.37 -3.35
CA LEU A 110 -14.45 -9.20 -2.04
C LEU A 110 -14.17 -10.37 -1.09
N ASP A 111 -14.20 -11.60 -1.60
CA ASP A 111 -13.85 -12.81 -0.83
C ASP A 111 -12.42 -12.77 -0.30
N THR A 112 -11.53 -11.98 -0.93
CA THR A 112 -10.16 -11.73 -0.45
C THR A 112 -10.12 -10.66 0.65
N PHE A 113 -10.91 -9.59 0.54
CA PHE A 113 -10.87 -8.46 1.48
C PHE A 113 -11.58 -8.72 2.79
N LEU A 114 -12.74 -9.39 2.75
CA LEU A 114 -13.57 -9.59 3.94
C LEU A 114 -12.85 -10.38 5.05
N PRO A 115 -12.09 -11.46 4.77
CA PRO A 115 -11.28 -12.13 5.77
C PRO A 115 -10.23 -11.21 6.40
N LEU A 116 -9.59 -10.35 5.61
CA LEU A 116 -8.57 -9.42 6.11
C LEU A 116 -9.18 -8.33 7.02
N ILE A 117 -10.34 -7.77 6.65
CA ILE A 117 -11.07 -6.82 7.50
C ILE A 117 -11.45 -7.48 8.81
N LYS A 118 -11.95 -8.72 8.77
CA LYS A 118 -12.28 -9.47 9.98
C LYS A 118 -11.05 -9.65 10.87
N ALA A 119 -9.98 -10.22 10.33
CA ALA A 119 -8.77 -10.58 11.08
C ALA A 119 -8.01 -9.38 11.65
N HIS A 120 -7.96 -8.26 10.93
CA HIS A 120 -7.08 -7.14 11.31
C HIS A 120 -7.81 -5.94 11.89
N TYR A 121 -9.08 -5.74 11.54
CA TYR A 121 -9.84 -4.59 12.01
C TYR A 121 -10.89 -4.99 13.05
N LEU A 122 -11.74 -5.97 12.75
CA LEU A 122 -12.82 -6.35 13.68
C LEU A 122 -12.27 -7.08 14.91
N ASP A 123 -11.41 -8.07 14.69
CA ASP A 123 -10.77 -8.79 15.79
C ASP A 123 -9.97 -7.81 16.66
N PHE A 124 -9.25 -6.86 16.07
CA PHE A 124 -8.57 -5.81 16.83
C PHE A 124 -9.54 -4.98 17.67
N ILE A 125 -10.67 -4.53 17.12
CA ILE A 125 -11.68 -3.77 17.88
C ILE A 125 -12.26 -4.60 19.02
N ASP A 126 -12.60 -5.86 18.79
CA ASP A 126 -13.19 -6.73 19.81
C ASP A 126 -12.21 -6.91 20.99
N HIS A 127 -10.91 -7.09 20.73
CA HIS A 127 -9.90 -7.13 21.80
C HIS A 127 -9.70 -5.76 22.44
N PHE A 128 -9.64 -4.70 21.65
CA PHE A 128 -9.41 -3.34 22.12
C PHE A 128 -10.52 -2.81 23.04
N GLU A 129 -11.78 -3.19 22.80
CA GLU A 129 -12.90 -2.82 23.68
C GLU A 129 -12.86 -3.56 25.04
N VAL A 130 -12.20 -4.71 25.12
CA VAL A 130 -12.05 -5.51 26.34
C VAL A 130 -10.81 -5.09 27.11
N ASP A 131 -9.65 -5.08 26.45
CA ASP A 131 -8.36 -4.67 26.99
C ASP A 131 -7.55 -3.91 25.92
N PRO A 132 -7.58 -2.56 25.97
CA PRO A 132 -6.82 -1.74 25.04
C PRO A 132 -5.30 -1.98 25.08
N THR A 133 -4.76 -2.31 26.25
CA THR A 133 -3.31 -2.52 26.44
C THR A 133 -2.87 -3.83 25.80
N GLU A 134 -3.64 -4.90 26.02
CA GLU A 134 -3.41 -6.19 25.36
C GLU A 134 -3.51 -6.05 23.83
N ALA A 135 -4.58 -5.42 23.34
CA ALA A 135 -4.79 -5.24 21.90
C ALA A 135 -3.66 -4.42 21.25
N LEU A 136 -3.21 -3.36 21.91
CA LEU A 136 -2.10 -2.54 21.42
C LEU A 136 -0.79 -3.31 21.40
N GLN A 137 -0.57 -4.32 22.24
CA GLN A 137 0.67 -5.10 22.24
C GLN A 137 0.95 -5.73 20.86
N LEU A 138 -0.09 -6.14 20.15
CA LEU A 138 0.00 -6.74 18.80
C LEU A 138 0.39 -5.71 17.72
N VAL A 139 0.17 -4.43 17.99
CA VAL A 139 0.36 -3.31 17.05
C VAL A 139 1.14 -2.15 17.69
N CYS A 140 2.04 -2.46 18.64
CA CYS A 140 2.87 -1.48 19.34
C CYS A 140 3.90 -0.82 18.42
N ALA A 141 4.16 -1.41 17.25
CA ALA A 141 4.93 -0.75 16.22
C ALA A 141 4.05 0.26 15.47
N PRO A 142 4.60 1.41 15.02
CA PRO A 142 3.84 2.40 14.26
C PRO A 142 3.13 1.82 13.04
N PHE A 143 3.72 0.81 12.41
CA PHE A 143 3.07 0.10 11.32
C PHE A 143 3.34 -1.40 11.40
N THR A 144 2.32 -2.18 11.04
CA THR A 144 2.39 -3.62 10.82
C THR A 144 1.94 -3.88 9.39
N GLU A 145 2.61 -4.76 8.66
CA GLU A 145 2.36 -4.94 7.22
C GLU A 145 2.51 -6.40 6.85
N ALA A 146 1.78 -6.82 5.82
CA ALA A 146 1.92 -8.15 5.24
C ALA A 146 3.28 -8.33 4.57
N GLU A 147 3.79 -9.57 4.52
CA GLU A 147 5.03 -9.89 3.80
C GLU A 147 4.92 -9.60 2.29
N ASP A 148 3.70 -9.73 1.75
CA ASP A 148 3.35 -9.47 0.36
C ASP A 148 2.83 -8.04 0.12
N TYR A 149 2.89 -7.17 1.14
CA TYR A 149 2.43 -5.78 1.09
C TYR A 149 0.95 -5.62 0.67
N SER A 150 0.14 -6.67 0.78
CA SER A 150 -1.29 -6.65 0.41
C SER A 150 -2.15 -5.88 1.42
N TRP A 151 -1.63 -5.61 2.62
CA TRP A 151 -2.28 -4.79 3.62
C TRP A 151 -1.27 -4.21 4.60
N PHE A 152 -1.62 -3.08 5.21
CA PHE A 152 -0.90 -2.52 6.34
C PHE A 152 -1.84 -1.91 7.37
N ILE A 153 -1.37 -1.93 8.62
CA ILE A 153 -1.93 -1.25 9.78
C ILE A 153 -0.99 -0.09 10.11
N HIS A 154 -1.57 1.06 10.43
CA HIS A 154 -0.86 2.21 10.99
C HIS A 154 -1.55 2.63 12.28
N VAL A 155 -0.78 2.65 13.36
CA VAL A 155 -1.20 3.14 14.66
C VAL A 155 -0.51 4.47 14.91
N ARG A 156 -1.27 5.50 15.22
CA ARG A 156 -0.70 6.79 15.62
C ARG A 156 -0.27 6.76 17.07
N GLU A 157 0.80 7.49 17.37
CA GLU A 157 1.33 7.65 18.72
C GLU A 157 0.25 8.04 19.73
N GLN A 158 -0.68 8.93 19.36
CA GLN A 158 -1.78 9.35 20.24
C GLN A 158 -2.66 8.19 20.72
N MET A 159 -2.78 7.11 19.94
CA MET A 159 -3.52 5.94 20.38
C MET A 159 -2.79 5.23 21.52
N VAL A 160 -1.48 5.05 21.38
CA VAL A 160 -0.63 4.42 22.40
C VAL A 160 -0.54 5.29 23.64
N GLU A 161 -0.46 6.62 23.48
CA GLU A 161 -0.47 7.57 24.61
C GLU A 161 -1.76 7.50 25.43
N ARG A 162 -2.90 7.29 24.78
CA ARG A 162 -4.22 7.29 25.45
C ARG A 162 -4.59 5.93 26.05
N TYR A 163 -4.16 4.85 25.42
CA TYR A 163 -4.69 3.51 25.68
C TYR A 163 -3.63 2.44 26.00
N GLY A 164 -2.35 2.74 25.80
CA GLY A 164 -1.24 1.83 26.06
C GLY A 164 -0.49 2.13 27.36
N THR A 165 0.53 1.33 27.65
CA THR A 165 1.44 1.55 28.79
C THR A 165 2.60 2.49 28.45
N ALA A 166 3.31 2.95 29.48
CA ALA A 166 4.51 3.76 29.31
C ALA A 166 5.62 3.00 28.55
N GLU A 167 5.75 1.69 28.77
CA GLU A 167 6.70 0.81 28.08
C GLU A 167 6.32 0.68 26.60
N GLN A 168 5.04 0.49 26.29
CA GLN A 168 4.53 0.42 24.92
C GLN A 168 4.79 1.73 24.17
N LEU A 169 4.57 2.88 24.81
CA LEU A 169 4.86 4.18 24.22
C LEU A 169 6.37 4.40 23.99
N ALA A 170 7.21 3.97 24.93
CA ALA A 170 8.66 4.04 24.78
C ALA A 170 9.16 3.18 23.60
N GLU A 171 8.63 1.96 23.48
CA GLU A 171 8.94 1.06 22.37
C GLU A 171 8.42 1.61 21.04
N TYR A 172 7.19 2.12 20.99
CA TYR A 172 6.62 2.79 19.81
C TYR A 172 7.55 3.90 19.30
N ARG A 173 8.00 4.78 20.20
CA ARG A 173 8.91 5.88 19.87
C ARG A 173 10.27 5.38 19.42
N ARG A 174 10.80 4.31 20.03
CA ARG A 174 12.06 3.68 19.62
C ARG A 174 11.95 3.12 18.20
N GLN A 175 10.88 2.41 17.88
CA GLN A 175 10.61 1.85 16.55
C GLN A 175 10.39 2.95 15.51
N THR A 176 9.67 4.02 15.87
CA THR A 176 9.48 5.19 15.01
C THR A 176 10.83 5.80 14.60
N LYS A 177 11.73 6.01 15.57
CA LYS A 177 13.08 6.52 15.32
C LYS A 177 13.88 5.57 14.43
N LEU A 178 13.86 4.28 14.74
CA LEU A 178 14.58 3.26 13.96
C LEU A 178 14.10 3.22 12.51
N ARG A 179 12.79 3.22 12.27
CA ARG A 179 12.20 3.27 10.93
C ARG A 179 12.52 4.55 10.18
N GLY A 180 12.72 5.66 10.90
CA GLY A 180 13.15 6.94 10.35
C GLY A 180 14.60 6.95 9.84
N THR A 181 15.41 5.95 10.17
CA THR A 181 16.79 5.86 9.66
C THR A 181 16.79 5.64 8.15
N PRO A 182 17.77 6.21 7.41
CA PRO A 182 17.90 6.03 5.97
C PRO A 182 17.86 4.55 5.55
N GLU A 183 18.60 3.72 6.29
CA GLU A 183 18.74 2.29 6.03
C GLU A 183 17.40 1.54 6.12
N GLN A 184 16.59 1.83 7.15
CA GLN A 184 15.29 1.17 7.32
C GLN A 184 14.25 1.67 6.33
N LYS A 185 14.24 2.97 6.03
CA LYS A 185 13.38 3.52 4.97
C LYS A 185 13.67 2.84 3.65
N VAL A 186 14.93 2.80 3.24
CA VAL A 186 15.35 2.21 1.98
C VAL A 186 15.06 0.72 1.96
N ARG A 187 15.34 -0.02 3.05
CA ARG A 187 15.01 -1.44 3.15
C ARG A 187 13.52 -1.69 2.87
N HIS A 188 12.65 -0.90 3.50
CA HIS A 188 11.20 -0.99 3.30
C HIS A 188 10.80 -0.63 1.86
N TRP A 189 11.26 0.50 1.32
CA TRP A 189 10.94 0.93 -0.05
C TRP A 189 11.43 -0.06 -1.12
N MET A 190 12.68 -0.52 -1.00
CA MET A 190 13.26 -1.49 -1.93
C MET A 190 12.58 -2.85 -1.80
N GLY A 191 12.22 -3.30 -0.59
CA GLY A 191 11.48 -4.53 -0.37
C GLY A 191 10.11 -4.50 -1.08
N LYS A 192 9.35 -3.42 -0.89
CA LYS A 192 8.06 -3.20 -1.53
C LYS A 192 8.18 -3.19 -3.06
N GLN A 193 9.15 -2.46 -3.58
CA GLN A 193 9.43 -2.40 -5.02
C GLN A 193 9.82 -3.76 -5.61
N ILE A 194 10.71 -4.51 -4.93
CA ILE A 194 11.11 -5.86 -5.38
C ILE A 194 9.87 -6.73 -5.47
N PHE A 195 9.03 -6.74 -4.42
CA PHE A 195 7.80 -7.52 -4.42
C PHE A 195 6.90 -7.14 -5.60
N TYR A 196 6.63 -5.85 -5.81
CA TYR A 196 5.79 -5.38 -6.91
C TYR A 196 6.35 -5.73 -8.28
N PHE A 197 7.66 -5.60 -8.48
CA PHE A 197 8.26 -5.92 -9.77
C PHE A 197 8.29 -7.42 -10.04
N SER A 198 8.50 -8.24 -9.01
CA SER A 198 8.43 -9.70 -9.12
C SER A 198 7.03 -10.22 -9.49
N HIS A 199 5.97 -9.43 -9.30
CA HIS A 199 4.59 -9.81 -9.63
C HIS A 199 3.95 -8.91 -10.70
N GLY A 200 4.71 -7.96 -11.24
CA GLY A 200 4.21 -6.96 -12.19
C GLY A 200 4.16 -7.54 -13.60
N SER A 201 2.96 -7.64 -14.18
CA SER A 201 2.80 -8.13 -15.56
C SER A 201 3.42 -7.22 -16.62
N ASP A 202 3.72 -5.96 -16.28
CA ASP A 202 4.42 -5.01 -17.12
C ASP A 202 5.95 -5.10 -17.01
N VAL A 203 6.50 -5.94 -16.13
CA VAL A 203 7.94 -6.15 -15.96
C VAL A 203 8.47 -7.22 -16.92
N ASN A 204 9.57 -6.90 -17.61
CA ASN A 204 10.29 -7.84 -18.45
C ASN A 204 11.26 -8.68 -17.60
N HIS A 205 10.73 -9.70 -16.92
CA HIS A 205 11.49 -10.61 -16.07
C HIS A 205 12.68 -11.28 -16.77
N ALA A 206 12.48 -11.72 -18.02
CA ALA A 206 13.54 -12.37 -18.80
C ALA A 206 14.70 -11.40 -19.07
N TRP A 207 14.40 -10.15 -19.40
CA TRP A 207 15.44 -9.13 -19.57
C TRP A 207 16.15 -8.82 -18.25
N ALA A 208 15.42 -8.66 -17.16
CA ALA A 208 15.98 -8.38 -15.84
C ALA A 208 16.88 -9.52 -15.34
N ALA A 209 16.48 -10.78 -15.51
CA ALA A 209 17.28 -11.95 -15.13
C ALA A 209 18.49 -12.19 -16.05
N SER A 210 18.50 -11.62 -17.27
CA SER A 210 19.60 -11.79 -18.24
C SER A 210 20.78 -10.83 -18.07
N ARG A 211 20.69 -9.88 -17.13
CA ARG A 211 21.75 -8.89 -16.89
C ARG A 211 22.99 -9.57 -16.28
N THR A 212 24.12 -8.87 -16.27
CA THR A 212 25.31 -9.31 -15.51
C THR A 212 25.62 -8.33 -14.40
N VAL A 213 26.35 -8.80 -13.38
CA VAL A 213 26.78 -7.95 -12.25
C VAL A 213 27.61 -6.78 -12.76
N GLU A 214 28.52 -7.01 -13.71
CA GLU A 214 29.42 -5.99 -14.26
C GLU A 214 28.65 -4.91 -15.04
N GLU A 215 27.63 -5.30 -15.80
CA GLU A 215 26.75 -4.34 -16.51
C GLU A 215 26.03 -3.44 -15.51
N LEU A 216 25.42 -4.04 -14.49
CA LEU A 216 24.64 -3.32 -13.49
C LEU A 216 25.53 -2.44 -12.60
N ASP A 217 26.71 -2.92 -12.21
CA ASP A 217 27.67 -2.17 -11.40
C ASP A 217 28.16 -0.94 -12.15
N ALA A 218 28.52 -1.07 -13.42
CA ALA A 218 28.94 0.06 -14.25
C ALA A 218 27.85 1.13 -14.37
N ILE A 219 26.58 0.73 -14.43
CA ILE A 219 25.44 1.66 -14.45
C ILE A 219 25.27 2.31 -13.07
N ALA A 220 25.17 1.52 -12.00
CA ALA A 220 24.94 1.99 -10.65
C ALA A 220 26.06 2.94 -10.18
N GLU A 221 27.33 2.58 -10.41
CA GLU A 221 28.49 3.40 -10.09
C GLU A 221 28.48 4.73 -10.84
N ARG A 222 28.15 4.72 -12.13
CA ARG A 222 28.07 5.96 -12.92
C ARG A 222 27.05 6.93 -12.35
N PHE A 223 25.86 6.43 -11.98
CA PHE A 223 24.84 7.27 -11.36
C PHE A 223 25.23 7.71 -9.95
N MET A 224 25.84 6.84 -9.15
CA MET A 224 26.37 7.19 -7.83
C MET A 224 27.41 8.31 -7.93
N MET A 225 28.41 8.18 -8.81
CA MET A 225 29.44 9.20 -9.02
C MET A 225 28.85 10.51 -9.52
N ALA A 226 27.88 10.46 -10.43
CA ALA A 226 27.19 11.64 -10.90
C ALA A 226 26.41 12.32 -9.77
N LYS A 227 25.61 11.57 -9.02
CA LYS A 227 24.86 12.09 -7.87
C LYS A 227 25.79 12.74 -6.84
N LYS A 228 26.94 12.15 -6.55
CA LYS A 228 27.98 12.74 -5.68
C LYS A 228 28.56 14.03 -6.27
N ARG A 229 28.86 14.05 -7.57
CA ARG A 229 29.39 15.23 -8.27
C ARG A 229 28.43 16.41 -8.28
N TYR A 230 27.13 16.15 -8.37
CA TYR A 230 26.08 17.17 -8.41
C TYR A 230 25.47 17.46 -7.02
N ASP A 231 26.06 16.94 -5.94
CA ASP A 231 25.62 17.15 -4.56
C ASP A 231 24.14 16.78 -4.31
N ILE A 232 23.70 15.70 -4.96
CA ILE A 232 22.35 15.13 -4.77
C ILE A 232 22.38 13.75 -4.12
N TRP A 233 23.57 13.21 -3.84
CA TRP A 233 23.76 11.94 -3.12
C TRP A 233 23.57 12.15 -1.62
N ASN A 234 22.64 11.43 -1.02
CA ASN A 234 22.34 11.51 0.41
C ASN A 234 22.51 10.16 1.12
N GLU A 235 22.20 10.12 2.42
CA GLU A 235 22.31 8.92 3.25
C GLU A 235 21.37 7.78 2.81
N GLU A 236 20.21 8.11 2.23
CA GLU A 236 19.28 7.10 1.68
C GLU A 236 19.85 6.52 0.37
N ASP A 237 20.48 7.33 -0.49
CA ASP A 237 21.19 6.81 -1.67
C ASP A 237 22.35 5.88 -1.27
N GLU A 238 23.13 6.26 -0.24
CA GLU A 238 24.24 5.44 0.26
C GLU A 238 23.72 4.11 0.81
N ALA A 239 22.68 4.12 1.65
CA ALA A 239 22.07 2.89 2.15
C ALA A 239 21.52 2.01 1.00
N ALA A 240 20.88 2.61 -0.01
CA ALA A 240 20.38 1.88 -1.18
C ALA A 240 21.51 1.22 -1.97
N TYR A 241 22.63 1.91 -2.10
CA TYR A 241 23.82 1.37 -2.76
C TYR A 241 24.41 0.19 -1.98
N GLN A 242 24.46 0.27 -0.64
CA GLN A 242 24.91 -0.87 0.17
C GLN A 242 24.00 -2.10 0.01
N PHE A 243 22.67 -1.91 -0.01
CA PHE A 243 21.76 -3.03 -0.30
C PHE A 243 21.90 -3.57 -1.72
N TYR A 244 22.16 -2.70 -2.69
CA TYR A 244 22.45 -3.11 -4.07
C TYR A 244 23.69 -4.02 -4.14
N LEU A 245 24.78 -3.65 -3.46
CA LEU A 245 26.01 -4.44 -3.46
C LEU A 245 25.83 -5.84 -2.85
N GLN A 246 24.96 -5.96 -1.84
CA GLN A 246 24.67 -7.23 -1.16
C GLN A 246 23.79 -8.18 -1.98
N GLU A 247 23.06 -7.69 -2.99
CA GLU A 247 22.08 -8.48 -3.75
C GLU A 247 22.76 -9.48 -4.69
N GLN A 248 22.44 -10.76 -4.51
CA GLN A 248 23.02 -11.87 -5.29
C GLN A 248 22.11 -12.32 -6.42
N ASP A 249 20.79 -12.13 -6.26
CA ASP A 249 19.83 -12.46 -7.29
C ASP A 249 19.88 -11.40 -8.40
N ILE A 250 20.19 -11.80 -9.63
CA ILE A 250 20.42 -10.89 -10.76
C ILE A 250 19.15 -10.10 -11.12
N GLU A 251 17.99 -10.73 -11.04
CA GLU A 251 16.72 -10.07 -11.33
C GLU A 251 16.45 -8.99 -10.29
N LYS A 252 16.58 -9.31 -9.00
CA LYS A 252 16.44 -8.34 -7.91
C LYS A 252 17.52 -7.27 -7.96
N ARG A 253 18.75 -7.60 -8.35
CA ARG A 253 19.85 -6.63 -8.53
C ARG A 253 19.52 -5.64 -9.65
N THR A 254 18.85 -6.09 -10.71
CA THR A 254 18.30 -5.21 -11.75
C THR A 254 17.24 -4.26 -11.17
N TYR A 255 16.33 -4.75 -10.33
CA TYR A 255 15.33 -3.90 -9.65
C TYR A 255 15.96 -2.89 -8.70
N ARG A 256 17.03 -3.28 -7.99
CA ARG A 256 17.79 -2.35 -7.14
C ARG A 256 18.58 -1.33 -7.96
N THR A 257 19.10 -1.71 -9.12
CA THR A 257 19.73 -0.78 -10.08
C THR A 257 18.72 0.28 -10.50
N TRP A 258 17.51 -0.14 -10.86
CA TRP A 258 16.42 0.78 -11.19
C TRP A 258 16.17 1.80 -10.07
N TYR A 259 16.09 1.35 -8.80
CA TYR A 259 15.92 2.25 -7.66
C TYR A 259 16.98 3.35 -7.59
N LEU A 260 18.24 3.00 -7.85
CA LEU A 260 19.38 3.91 -7.77
C LEU A 260 19.39 4.96 -8.89
N ILE A 261 18.89 4.60 -10.07
CA ILE A 261 18.98 5.45 -11.27
C ILE A 261 17.69 6.21 -11.57
N ALA A 262 16.55 5.75 -11.06
CA ALA A 262 15.24 6.33 -11.33
C ALA A 262 15.15 7.80 -10.94
N ASN A 263 14.32 8.55 -11.66
CA ASN A 263 14.10 9.99 -11.46
C ASN A 263 15.40 10.83 -11.41
N PRO A 264 16.23 10.82 -12.47
CA PRO A 264 17.52 11.51 -12.51
C PRO A 264 17.38 13.03 -12.70
N ARG A 265 16.58 13.68 -11.85
CA ARG A 265 16.40 15.13 -11.86
C ARG A 265 17.74 15.79 -11.56
N ASN A 266 18.02 16.89 -12.26
CA ASN A 266 19.25 17.67 -12.11
C ASN A 266 20.54 16.91 -12.49
N LEU A 267 20.43 15.79 -13.21
CA LEU A 267 21.57 15.10 -13.81
C LEU A 267 21.72 15.44 -15.31
N PRO A 268 22.93 15.25 -15.89
CA PRO A 268 23.18 15.44 -17.32
C PRO A 268 22.22 14.64 -18.21
N LYS A 269 21.92 15.18 -19.40
CA LYS A 269 20.97 14.59 -20.36
C LYS A 269 21.36 13.17 -20.75
N GLU A 270 22.64 12.86 -20.78
CA GLU A 270 23.16 11.54 -21.13
C GLU A 270 22.73 10.48 -20.09
N LEU A 271 22.71 10.84 -18.80
CA LEU A 271 22.22 9.95 -17.74
C LEU A 271 20.70 9.82 -17.76
N VAL A 272 20.00 10.92 -18.05
CA VAL A 272 18.54 10.87 -18.26
C VAL A 272 18.19 9.92 -19.40
N GLN A 273 18.93 9.98 -20.51
CA GLN A 273 18.73 9.08 -21.65
C GLN A 273 19.04 7.62 -21.30
N GLN A 274 20.13 7.36 -20.58
CA GLN A 274 20.49 6.02 -20.13
C GLN A 274 19.42 5.42 -19.18
N GLU A 275 18.87 6.24 -18.28
CA GLU A 275 17.77 5.83 -17.41
C GLU A 275 16.50 5.49 -18.20
N LEU A 276 16.15 6.30 -19.20
CA LEU A 276 15.01 6.02 -20.09
C LEU A 276 15.20 4.70 -20.84
N GLU A 277 16.39 4.45 -21.40
CA GLU A 277 16.69 3.19 -22.08
C GLU A 277 16.58 1.98 -21.16
N PHE A 278 17.06 2.11 -19.92
CA PHE A 278 16.91 1.08 -18.90
C PHE A 278 15.44 0.83 -18.58
N ARG A 279 14.67 1.91 -18.36
CA ARG A 279 13.23 1.86 -18.07
C ARG A 279 12.45 1.14 -19.16
N PHE A 280 12.67 1.48 -20.43
CA PHE A 280 11.94 0.88 -21.56
C PHE A 280 12.27 -0.59 -21.80
N LYS A 281 13.44 -1.06 -21.33
CA LYS A 281 13.78 -2.47 -21.38
C LYS A 281 13.23 -3.24 -20.18
N LEU A 282 13.27 -2.62 -18.99
CA LEU A 282 12.78 -3.20 -17.75
C LEU A 282 11.26 -3.33 -17.74
N PHE A 283 10.57 -2.26 -18.12
CA PHE A 283 9.13 -2.25 -18.21
C PHE A 283 8.76 -2.36 -19.67
N SER A 284 8.00 -3.41 -20.01
CA SER A 284 7.26 -3.39 -21.26
C SER A 284 6.43 -2.09 -21.29
N GLU A 285 6.42 -1.38 -22.42
CA GLU A 285 5.34 -0.41 -22.60
C GLU A 285 4.07 -1.21 -22.32
N ARG A 286 3.27 -0.79 -21.32
CA ARG A 286 1.88 -1.20 -21.30
C ARG A 286 1.45 -0.96 -22.73
N LYS A 287 1.18 -2.03 -23.48
CA LYS A 287 0.25 -1.91 -24.58
C LYS A 287 -0.95 -1.34 -23.86
N LYS A 288 -1.11 -0.01 -23.91
CA LYS A 288 -2.43 0.58 -23.84
C LYS A 288 -3.11 -0.23 -24.92
N GLU A 289 -3.88 -1.22 -24.51
CA GLU A 289 -4.93 -1.71 -25.35
C GLU A 289 -5.77 -0.47 -25.60
N LYS A 290 -5.38 0.27 -26.64
CA LYS A 290 -6.27 1.17 -27.34
C LYS A 290 -7.24 0.23 -28.01
N LYS A 291 -8.25 -0.18 -27.27
CA LYS A 291 -9.50 -0.71 -27.80
C LYS A 291 -10.61 -0.14 -26.95
#